data_AF-A0A7Y2TUF7-F1
#
_entry.id   AF-A0A7Y2TUF7-F1
#
_cell.length_a   1.000
_cell.length_b   1.000
_cell.length_c   1.000
_cell.angle_alpha   90.00
_cell.angle_beta   90.00
_cell.angle_gamma   90.00
#
_symmetry.space_group_name_H-M   'P 1'
#
loop_
_entity.id
_entity.type
_entity.pdbx_description
1 polymer ?
#
loop_
_entity_poly.entity_id
_entity_poly.type
_entity_poly.pdbx_seq_one_letter_code
_entity_poly.pdbx_strand_id
1 'polypeptide(L)'
;MTTDENTTEKTEDILSVLPASAGRRWMGIIVFFALGVLLLWLGVANSPSFGWRVAFIVGGVAALWGGDVMRRATADEIVLTREVLRTRSGRILTRVDNVDKVERGAFAFKPSQGFLVRLKTPTEPGWAPGLWWARGTF
;
A
#
# COMPACT_ATOMS: atom_id res chain seq x y z
N MET A 1 -49.74 16.61 -4.60
CA MET A 1 -49.39 17.46 -3.45
C MET A 1 -48.39 16.69 -2.61
N THR A 2 -47.10 17.03 -2.79
CA THR A 2 -46.02 17.10 -1.76
C THR A 2 -45.69 15.82 -0.97
N THR A 3 -44.47 15.26 -0.94
CA THR A 3 -43.12 15.83 -1.12
C THR A 3 -42.09 14.70 -1.35
N ASP A 4 -41.08 15.01 -2.16
CA ASP A 4 -39.82 14.29 -2.36
C ASP A 4 -39.03 14.09 -1.05
N GLU A 5 -38.57 12.87 -0.77
CA GLU A 5 -37.38 12.65 0.06
C GLU A 5 -36.40 11.71 -0.65
N ASN A 6 -35.78 12.32 -1.65
CA ASN A 6 -34.51 11.95 -2.25
C ASN A 6 -33.41 12.00 -1.17
N THR A 7 -33.13 10.88 -0.50
CA THR A 7 -31.85 10.69 0.22
C THR A 7 -31.00 9.73 -0.58
N THR A 8 -30.25 10.34 -1.50
CA THR A 8 -28.94 9.91 -2.04
C THR A 8 -28.24 8.81 -1.25
N GLU A 9 -28.45 7.57 -1.63
CA GLU A 9 -27.37 6.59 -1.65
C GLU A 9 -27.08 6.32 -3.13
N LYS A 10 -26.33 7.25 -3.76
CA LYS A 10 -25.67 6.94 -5.03
C LYS A 10 -24.70 5.81 -4.70
N THR A 11 -25.16 4.58 -4.84
CA THR A 11 -24.33 3.40 -5.05
C THR A 11 -23.51 3.71 -6.30
N GLU A 12 -22.37 4.38 -6.13
CA GLU A 12 -21.41 4.53 -7.21
C GLU A 12 -21.08 3.12 -7.68
N ASP A 13 -21.47 2.78 -8.91
CA ASP A 13 -21.24 1.48 -9.51
C ASP A 13 -19.76 1.11 -9.38
N ILE A 14 -19.45 0.25 -8.41
CA ILE A 14 -18.11 -0.26 -8.18
C ILE A 14 -17.82 -1.24 -9.32
N LEU A 15 -17.04 -0.79 -10.30
CA LEU A 15 -16.71 -1.56 -11.49
C LEU A 15 -15.77 -2.72 -11.17
N SER A 16 -14.87 -2.55 -10.21
CA SER A 16 -14.02 -3.64 -9.71
C SER A 16 -13.40 -3.29 -8.35
N VAL A 17 -13.37 -4.28 -7.47
CA VAL A 17 -12.56 -4.25 -6.24
C VAL A 17 -11.35 -5.14 -6.47
N LEU A 18 -10.16 -4.59 -6.29
CA LEU A 18 -8.93 -5.37 -6.32
C LEU A 18 -8.50 -5.61 -4.86
N PRO A 19 -8.85 -6.76 -4.26
CA PRO A 19 -8.36 -7.09 -2.93
C PRO A 19 -6.84 -7.28 -3.00
N ALA A 20 -6.12 -6.66 -2.08
CA ALA A 20 -4.71 -6.96 -1.90
C ALA A 20 -4.56 -8.45 -1.53
N SER A 21 -3.61 -9.16 -2.16
CA SER A 21 -3.43 -10.60 -1.89
C SER A 21 -3.05 -10.82 -0.41
N ALA A 22 -3.97 -11.36 0.39
CA ALA A 22 -3.79 -11.56 1.83
C ALA A 22 -2.52 -12.37 2.16
N GLY A 23 -2.16 -13.36 1.33
CA GLY A 23 -0.97 -14.20 1.55
C GLY A 23 0.36 -13.43 1.51
N ARG A 24 0.55 -12.52 0.53
CA ARG A 24 1.80 -11.73 0.42
C ARG A 24 1.93 -10.71 1.56
N ARG A 25 0.80 -10.19 2.05
CA ARG A 25 0.74 -9.31 3.21
C ARG A 25 1.29 -10.01 4.46
N TRP A 26 0.79 -11.19 4.79
CA TRP A 26 1.22 -11.92 5.98
C TRP A 26 2.69 -12.33 5.92
N MET A 27 3.17 -12.78 4.75
CA MET A 27 4.59 -13.11 4.57
C MET A 27 5.50 -11.93 4.88
N GLY A 28 5.21 -10.75 4.30
CA GLY A 28 6.01 -9.55 4.54
C GLY A 28 6.01 -9.13 6.02
N ILE A 29 4.85 -9.12 6.65
CA ILE A 29 4.71 -8.77 8.07
C ILE A 29 5.53 -9.76 8.93
N ILE A 30 5.37 -11.06 8.73
CA ILE A 30 6.09 -12.09 9.51
C ILE A 30 7.60 -11.92 9.36
N VAL A 31 8.10 -11.68 8.14
CA VAL A 31 9.53 -11.50 7.90
C VAL A 31 10.07 -10.25 8.59
N PHE A 32 9.37 -9.11 8.51
CA PHE A 32 9.77 -7.89 9.21
C PHE A 32 9.78 -8.05 10.73
N PHE A 33 8.76 -8.73 11.28
CA PHE A 33 8.69 -9.02 12.71
C PHE A 33 9.80 -9.97 13.16
N ALA A 34 10.02 -11.06 12.42
CA ALA A 34 11.08 -12.02 12.70
C ALA A 34 12.47 -11.36 12.65
N LEU A 35 12.72 -10.53 11.64
CA LEU A 35 13.95 -9.76 11.51
C LEU A 35 14.12 -8.77 12.67
N GLY A 36 13.06 -8.04 13.03
CA GLY A 36 13.09 -7.09 14.14
C GLY A 36 13.43 -7.76 15.47
N VAL A 37 12.76 -8.88 15.78
CA VAL A 37 13.03 -9.68 16.99
C VAL A 37 14.46 -10.22 16.98
N LEU A 38 14.92 -10.74 15.85
CA LEU A 38 16.28 -11.27 15.70
C LEU A 38 17.33 -10.19 15.98
N LEU A 39 17.21 -9.00 15.38
CA LEU A 39 18.16 -7.90 15.58
C LEU A 39 18.17 -7.43 17.04
N LEU A 40 17.00 -7.29 17.66
CA LEU A 40 16.91 -6.93 19.08
C LEU A 40 17.57 -7.99 19.97
N TRP A 41 17.35 -9.27 19.66
CA TRP A 41 17.99 -10.38 20.37
C TRP A 41 19.51 -10.35 20.23
N LEU A 42 20.05 -10.13 19.02
CA LEU A 42 21.49 -9.96 18.80
C LEU A 42 22.08 -8.78 19.58
N GLY A 43 21.34 -7.67 19.67
CA GLY A 43 21.75 -6.49 20.44
C GLY A 43 21.85 -6.71 21.95
N VAL A 44 21.15 -7.71 22.50
CA VAL A 44 21.14 -8.01 23.94
C VAL A 44 22.00 -9.24 24.28
N ALA A 45 21.91 -10.32 23.50
CA ALA A 45 22.47 -11.62 23.85
C ALA A 45 24.00 -11.72 23.62
N ASN A 46 24.55 -11.03 22.62
CA ASN A 46 25.95 -11.20 22.22
C ASN A 46 26.92 -10.18 22.83
N SER A 47 26.47 -9.34 23.77
CA SER A 47 27.23 -8.20 24.31
C SER A 47 28.07 -7.46 23.24
N PRO A 48 27.45 -7.02 22.12
CA PRO A 48 28.18 -6.36 21.04
C PRO A 48 28.81 -5.05 21.52
N SER A 49 29.83 -4.57 20.81
CA SER A 49 30.38 -3.24 21.07
C SER A 49 29.27 -2.18 21.02
N PHE A 50 29.43 -1.10 21.78
CA PHE A 50 28.37 -0.10 21.96
C PHE A 50 27.76 0.39 20.64
N GLY A 51 28.59 0.63 19.62
CA GLY A 51 28.11 1.04 18.29
C GLY A 51 27.24 -0.02 17.61
N TRP A 52 27.65 -1.28 17.62
CA TRP A 52 26.87 -2.38 17.04
C TRP A 52 25.59 -2.66 17.83
N ARG A 53 25.64 -2.54 19.17
CA ARG A 53 24.46 -2.64 20.02
C ARG A 53 23.39 -1.63 19.61
N VAL A 54 23.78 -0.35 19.45
CA VAL A 54 22.87 0.70 19.01
C VAL A 54 22.35 0.41 17.60
N ALA A 55 23.21 0.01 16.67
CA ALA A 55 22.80 -0.32 15.30
C ALA A 55 21.77 -1.46 15.25
N PHE A 56 21.97 -2.53 16.03
CA PHE A 56 21.02 -3.64 16.11
C PHE A 56 19.69 -3.23 16.74
N ILE A 57 19.71 -2.41 17.80
CA ILE A 57 18.48 -1.93 18.44
C ILE A 57 17.70 -1.04 17.46
N VAL A 58 18.36 -0.06 16.85
CA VAL A 58 17.72 0.87 15.90
C VAL A 58 17.19 0.10 14.69
N GLY A 59 17.98 -0.81 14.11
CA GLY A 59 17.56 -1.64 12.98
C GLY A 59 16.38 -2.57 13.34
N GLY A 60 16.40 -3.16 14.54
CA GLY A 60 15.33 -4.00 15.03
C GLY A 60 14.01 -3.24 15.19
N VAL A 61 14.05 -2.06 15.84
CA VAL A 61 12.89 -1.17 15.97
C VAL A 61 12.38 -0.71 14.60
N ALA A 62 13.28 -0.35 13.69
CA ALA A 62 12.92 0.06 12.33
C ALA A 62 12.25 -1.09 11.54
N ALA A 63 12.71 -2.33 11.70
CA ALA A 63 12.10 -3.49 11.07
C ALA A 63 10.69 -3.77 11.62
N LEU A 64 10.51 -3.71 12.95
CA LEU A 64 9.19 -3.83 13.58
C LEU A 64 8.23 -2.74 13.10
N TRP A 65 8.73 -1.49 13.02
CA TRP A 65 7.97 -0.37 12.50
C TRP A 65 7.58 -0.57 11.04
N GLY A 66 8.50 -1.04 10.19
CA GLY A 66 8.21 -1.39 8.79
C GLY A 66 7.14 -2.48 8.66
N GLY A 67 7.15 -3.47 9.56
CA GLY A 67 6.10 -4.48 9.67
C GLY A 67 4.73 -3.90 10.01
N ASP A 68 4.64 -2.97 10.97
CA ASP A 68 3.38 -2.29 11.31
C ASP A 68 2.90 -1.34 10.20
N VAL A 69 3.81 -0.64 9.53
CA VAL A 69 3.50 0.19 8.35
C VAL A 69 2.91 -0.68 7.23
N MET A 70 3.54 -1.83 6.94
CA MET A 70 3.01 -2.81 5.96
C MET A 70 1.63 -3.32 6.38
N ARG A 71 1.44 -3.64 7.67
CA ARG A 71 0.15 -4.11 8.20
C ARG A 71 -0.96 -3.09 8.04
N ARG A 72 -0.69 -1.80 8.30
CA ARG A 72 -1.67 -0.71 8.14
C ARG A 72 -1.97 -0.43 6.67
N ALA A 73 -0.94 -0.35 5.83
CA ALA A 73 -1.08 -0.04 4.41
C ALA A 73 -1.87 -1.11 3.64
N THR A 74 -1.68 -2.38 3.98
CA THR A 74 -2.36 -3.53 3.35
C THR A 74 -3.72 -3.85 3.97
N ALA A 75 -4.19 -3.06 4.94
CA ALA A 75 -5.56 -3.13 5.44
C ALA A 75 -6.54 -2.32 4.57
N ASP A 76 -6.01 -1.47 3.68
CA ASP A 76 -6.79 -0.68 2.74
C ASP A 76 -6.95 -1.41 1.39
N GLU A 77 -7.97 -1.04 0.64
CA GLU A 77 -8.34 -1.67 -0.64
C GLU A 77 -8.39 -0.61 -1.74
N ILE A 78 -8.01 -0.98 -2.95
CA ILE A 78 -8.16 -0.10 -4.11
C ILE A 78 -9.50 -0.37 -4.77
N VAL A 79 -10.31 0.68 -4.88
CA VAL A 79 -11.65 0.67 -5.47
C VAL A 79 -11.62 1.49 -6.74
N LEU A 80 -12.02 0.87 -7.85
CA LEU A 80 -12.27 1.56 -9.10
C LEU A 80 -13.75 1.88 -9.24
N THR A 81 -14.05 3.16 -9.31
CA THR A 81 -15.36 3.70 -9.67
C THR A 81 -15.33 4.14 -11.14
N ARG A 82 -16.48 4.57 -11.68
CA ARG A 82 -16.56 5.08 -13.06
C ARG A 82 -15.73 6.34 -13.27
N GLU A 83 -15.54 7.15 -12.23
CA GLU A 83 -14.87 8.45 -12.32
C GLU A 83 -13.45 8.44 -11.75
N VAL A 84 -13.21 7.68 -10.67
CA VAL A 84 -11.95 7.71 -9.93
C VAL A 84 -11.44 6.33 -9.51
N LEU A 85 -10.12 6.19 -9.49
CA LEU A 85 -9.40 5.15 -8.76
C LEU A 85 -9.05 5.71 -7.38
N ARG A 86 -9.57 5.09 -6.32
CA ARG A 86 -9.39 5.55 -4.94
C ARG A 86 -9.11 4.39 -3.99
N THR A 87 -8.60 4.70 -2.81
CA THR A 87 -8.58 3.74 -1.70
C THR A 87 -9.95 3.70 -1.02
N ARG A 88 -10.25 2.61 -0.31
CA ARG A 88 -11.47 2.49 0.49
C ARG A 88 -11.51 3.51 1.63
N SER A 89 -10.35 3.87 2.18
CA SER A 89 -10.20 4.98 3.14
C SER A 89 -10.53 6.37 2.56
N GLY A 90 -10.75 6.48 1.24
CA GLY A 90 -11.21 7.71 0.59
C GLY A 90 -10.14 8.52 -0.13
N ARG A 91 -8.87 8.08 -0.12
CA ARG A 91 -7.79 8.76 -0.87
C ARG A 91 -7.97 8.51 -2.37
N ILE A 92 -8.20 9.56 -3.14
CA ILE A 92 -8.21 9.50 -4.61
C ILE A 92 -6.75 9.33 -5.09
N LEU A 93 -6.49 8.27 -5.86
CA LEU A 93 -5.17 8.01 -6.46
C LEU A 93 -5.06 8.72 -7.81
N THR A 94 -6.09 8.59 -8.65
CA THR A 94 -6.22 9.30 -9.91
C THR A 94 -7.68 9.29 -10.39
N ARG A 95 -8.06 10.27 -11.22
CA ARG A 95 -9.28 10.18 -12.02
C ARG A 95 -9.08 9.24 -13.22
N VAL A 96 -10.16 8.61 -13.69
CA VAL A 96 -10.16 7.70 -14.83
C VAL A 96 -9.85 8.43 -16.14
N ASP A 97 -10.33 9.67 -16.29
CA ASP A 97 -10.06 10.55 -17.44
C ASP A 97 -8.56 10.91 -17.59
N ASN A 98 -7.83 10.91 -16.47
CA ASN A 98 -6.39 11.19 -16.40
C ASN A 98 -5.52 9.96 -16.70
N VAL A 99 -6.11 8.78 -16.90
CA VAL A 99 -5.36 7.58 -17.28
C VAL A 99 -4.97 7.66 -18.75
N ASP A 100 -3.67 7.59 -19.01
CA ASP A 100 -3.09 7.53 -20.36
C ASP A 100 -3.02 6.08 -20.85
N LYS A 101 -2.46 5.19 -20.02
CA LYS A 101 -2.24 3.79 -20.37
C LYS A 101 -2.27 2.89 -19.14
N VAL A 102 -2.84 1.70 -19.29
CA VAL A 102 -2.77 0.63 -18.28
C VAL A 102 -1.91 -0.50 -18.83
N GLU A 103 -0.85 -0.85 -18.12
CA GLU A 103 0.06 -1.92 -18.52
C GLU A 103 -0.19 -3.18 -17.69
N ARG A 104 -0.52 -4.27 -18.39
CA ARG A 104 -0.70 -5.64 -17.85
C ARG A 104 0.04 -6.61 -18.78
N GLY A 105 1.25 -7.05 -18.46
CA GLY A 105 2.07 -7.80 -19.44
C GLY A 105 3.34 -8.46 -18.90
N ALA A 106 3.91 -9.43 -19.62
CA ALA A 106 4.92 -10.39 -19.16
C ALA A 106 6.39 -9.89 -19.14
N PHE A 107 6.64 -8.65 -19.57
CA PHE A 107 8.00 -8.11 -19.73
C PHE A 107 8.28 -6.80 -18.96
N ALA A 108 7.44 -6.48 -17.98
CA ALA A 108 7.79 -5.52 -16.93
C ALA A 108 7.68 -6.27 -15.59
N PHE A 109 8.76 -6.29 -14.79
CA PHE A 109 8.84 -6.83 -13.43
C PHE A 109 7.46 -7.10 -12.77
N LYS A 110 6.90 -8.29 -12.93
CA LYS A 110 5.54 -8.62 -12.46
C LYS A 110 5.53 -8.78 -10.93
N PRO A 111 4.75 -8.02 -10.14
CA PRO A 111 4.04 -8.62 -9.02
C PRO A 111 2.94 -9.50 -9.62
N SER A 112 2.84 -10.75 -9.19
CA SER A 112 1.96 -11.78 -9.80
C SER A 112 0.46 -11.44 -9.83
N GLN A 113 0.05 -10.29 -9.29
CA GLN A 113 -1.34 -9.80 -9.18
C GLN A 113 -1.38 -8.25 -9.21
N GLY A 114 -0.78 -7.58 -10.21
CA GLY A 114 -0.74 -6.10 -10.26
C GLY A 114 -0.81 -5.51 -11.68
N PHE A 115 -0.91 -4.19 -11.75
CA PHE A 115 -0.92 -3.39 -12.98
C PHE A 115 -0.20 -2.06 -12.75
N LEU A 116 0.33 -1.46 -13.81
CA LEU A 116 0.88 -0.10 -13.77
C LEU A 116 -0.07 0.83 -14.53
N VAL A 117 -0.32 2.00 -13.95
CA VAL A 117 -1.11 3.06 -14.59
C VAL A 117 -0.19 4.22 -14.90
N ARG A 118 -0.12 4.60 -16.17
CA ARG A 118 0.52 5.83 -16.62
C ARG A 118 -0.54 6.92 -16.70
N LEU A 119 -0.23 8.08 -16.14
CA LEU A 119 -1.15 9.23 -16.08
C LEU A 119 -0.75 10.28 -17.11
N LYS A 120 -1.75 11.02 -17.62
CA LYS A 120 -1.54 12.16 -18.51
C LYS A 120 -0.95 13.35 -17.75
N THR A 121 -1.49 13.61 -16.56
CA THR A 121 -0.98 14.61 -15.62
C THR A 121 -0.53 13.96 -14.32
N PRO A 122 0.53 14.48 -13.68
CA PRO A 122 1.07 13.90 -12.44
C PRO A 122 0.05 13.98 -11.30
N THR A 123 0.01 12.96 -10.46
CA THR A 123 -0.81 12.94 -9.24
C THR A 123 0.05 13.18 -8.00
N GLU A 124 -0.60 13.35 -6.85
CA GLU A 124 0.08 13.46 -5.57
C GLU A 124 0.92 12.20 -5.30
N PRO A 125 2.22 12.34 -4.97
CA PRO A 125 3.05 11.19 -4.65
C PRO A 125 2.53 10.50 -3.39
N GLY A 126 2.69 9.19 -3.34
CA GLY A 126 2.27 8.43 -2.18
C GLY A 126 2.73 6.99 -2.24
N TRP A 127 2.76 6.36 -1.08
CA TRP A 127 3.21 4.99 -0.95
C TRP A 127 2.43 4.26 0.13
N ALA A 128 1.81 3.15 -0.29
CA ALA A 128 1.20 2.16 0.58
C ALA A 128 1.91 0.82 0.31
N PRO A 129 2.90 0.44 1.14
CA PRO A 129 3.68 -0.77 0.95
C PRO A 129 2.80 -1.99 0.67
N GLY A 130 3.11 -2.72 -0.41
CA GLY A 130 2.36 -3.91 -0.81
C GLY A 130 0.99 -3.66 -1.46
N LEU A 131 0.52 -2.41 -1.54
CA LEU A 131 -0.77 -2.04 -2.15
C LEU A 131 -0.60 -1.16 -3.38
N TRP A 132 0.01 0.01 -3.25
CA TRP A 132 0.28 0.92 -4.36
C TRP A 132 1.43 1.88 -4.07
N TRP A 133 1.94 2.50 -5.12
CA TRP A 133 2.88 3.60 -5.04
C TRP A 133 2.64 4.52 -6.23
N ALA A 134 2.80 5.83 -6.02
CA ALA A 134 2.73 6.83 -7.06
C ALA A 134 3.94 7.75 -6.93
N ARG A 135 4.58 8.02 -8.06
CA ARG A 135 5.64 9.01 -8.18
C ARG A 135 5.07 10.19 -8.93
N GLY A 136 4.89 11.32 -8.23
CA GLY A 136 4.57 12.59 -8.87
C GLY A 136 5.80 13.07 -9.61
N THR A 137 5.91 12.78 -10.91
CA THR A 137 6.94 13.40 -11.75
C THR A 137 6.30 14.42 -12.66
N PHE A 138 6.75 15.66 -12.53
CA PHE A 138 6.45 16.81 -13.39
C PHE A 138 6.85 16.55 -14.85
#